data_AF-A0AB40AQW6-F1
#
_entry.id   AF-A0AB40AQW6-F1
#
_cell.length_a   1.000
_cell.length_b   1.000
_cell.length_c   1.000
_cell.angle_alpha   90.00
_cell.angle_beta   90.00
_cell.angle_gamma   90.00
#
_symmetry.space_group_name_H-M   'P 1'
#
loop_
_entity.id
_entity.type
_entity.pdbx_description
1 polymer ?
#
loop_
_entity_poly.entity_id
_entity_poly.type
_entity_poly.pdbx_seq_one_letter_code
_entity_poly.pdbx_strand_id
1 'polypeptide(L)'
;MMQPKISAFFKPSDPKSLEKCEHPESDLQRENEELNLKSAKSGSKIASANKILNKKRSYAQYHLELGQSDFLLHTCNVCGLMYAKGEEDDEKVHKEFHKEYYEGIRFKGWRNERVVAEHRNAGDRVLMVVDEDSPVQKRKVSLQSVLKFIEKELGFADGEILHKLCKAYLYISSHRIVGCLVAEPIKTAHKVIVSHPTAKNLSDTTEKSDSRRLNKTLLRFGDIGFNQEVIKKCKSTKSWETDQWVNGAILSEEKAVPALCGVRAIWVVPSHRRQGIGSKLLDAMRKSFCADKQLEHAECAFSSPTSAGHALATSYTHSMSFLIYMSGDV
;
A
#
# COMPACT_ATOMS: atom_id res chain seq x y z
N MET A 1 37.19 -29.23 38.22
CA MET A 1 37.21 -28.08 37.27
C MET A 1 38.11 -28.45 36.10
N MET A 2 37.59 -28.41 34.87
CA MET A 2 38.37 -28.14 33.65
C MET A 2 37.45 -27.47 32.62
N GLN A 3 37.96 -26.50 31.87
CA GLN A 3 37.29 -25.88 30.73
C GLN A 3 38.13 -26.13 29.47
N PRO A 4 37.55 -26.54 28.33
CA PRO A 4 38.29 -26.60 27.07
C PRO A 4 38.55 -25.19 26.55
N LYS A 5 39.82 -24.76 26.55
CA LYS A 5 40.26 -23.56 25.84
C LYS A 5 40.40 -23.88 24.36
N ILE A 6 39.50 -23.35 23.53
CA ILE A 6 39.66 -23.37 22.07
C ILE A 6 40.38 -22.08 21.66
N SER A 7 41.64 -22.19 21.24
CA SER A 7 42.43 -21.08 20.71
C SER A 7 42.57 -21.19 19.19
N ALA A 8 41.67 -20.53 18.45
CA ALA A 8 41.77 -20.42 17.00
C ALA A 8 42.58 -19.17 16.61
N PHE A 9 43.76 -19.37 16.03
CA PHE A 9 44.52 -18.31 15.36
C PHE A 9 44.28 -18.40 13.84
N PHE A 10 43.65 -17.39 13.26
CA PHE A 10 43.57 -17.22 11.81
C PHE A 10 44.60 -16.17 11.35
N LYS A 11 45.40 -16.53 10.33
CA LYS A 11 46.18 -15.56 9.56
C LYS A 11 45.27 -14.95 8.47
N PRO A 12 45.38 -13.65 8.16
CA PRO A 12 44.83 -13.09 6.94
C PRO A 12 45.50 -13.70 5.70
N SER A 13 44.73 -13.83 4.61
CA SER A 13 45.23 -14.14 3.26
C SER A 13 44.97 -12.92 2.37
N ASP A 14 45.97 -12.45 1.64
CA ASP A 14 45.81 -11.33 0.71
C ASP A 14 45.04 -11.75 -0.57
N PRO A 15 44.09 -10.94 -1.07
CA PRO A 15 43.24 -11.31 -2.19
C PRO A 15 43.89 -10.98 -3.55
N LYS A 16 44.31 -12.01 -4.30
CA LYS A 16 44.54 -11.96 -5.75
C LYS A 16 44.13 -13.26 -6.44
N SER A 17 43.96 -13.16 -7.77
CA SER A 17 43.57 -14.20 -8.75
C SER A 17 42.24 -14.92 -8.51
N LEU A 18 41.25 -14.55 -9.34
CA LEU A 18 40.62 -15.52 -10.25
C LEU A 18 40.47 -14.83 -11.62
N GLU A 19 40.52 -15.59 -12.73
CA GLU A 19 40.52 -15.05 -14.10
C GLU A 19 39.21 -15.32 -14.88
N LYS A 20 39.19 -14.88 -16.14
CA LYS A 20 38.05 -14.70 -17.04
C LYS A 20 37.38 -15.99 -17.53
N CYS A 21 36.17 -15.82 -18.08
CA CYS A 21 35.73 -16.45 -19.34
C CYS A 21 35.25 -15.34 -20.32
N GLU A 22 34.94 -15.70 -21.57
CA GLU A 22 35.24 -14.85 -22.75
C GLU A 22 34.03 -14.23 -23.51
N HIS A 23 34.31 -13.55 -24.63
CA HIS A 23 33.41 -12.75 -25.50
C HIS A 23 32.71 -13.59 -26.61
N PRO A 24 31.85 -13.02 -27.49
CA PRO A 24 32.22 -12.14 -28.64
C PRO A 24 31.71 -10.67 -28.49
N GLU A 25 32.33 -9.60 -29.02
CA GLU A 25 32.61 -9.15 -30.41
C GLU A 25 31.34 -8.79 -31.24
N SER A 26 31.23 -7.65 -31.95
CA SER A 26 31.91 -6.32 -31.99
C SER A 26 30.91 -5.27 -32.58
N ASP A 27 31.11 -4.04 -33.11
CA ASP A 27 32.21 -3.11 -33.50
C ASP A 27 31.55 -1.68 -33.73
N LEU A 28 32.03 -0.58 -34.38
CA LEU A 28 33.28 -0.19 -35.08
C LEU A 28 33.49 1.37 -35.04
N GLN A 29 34.41 1.87 -34.19
CA GLN A 29 35.27 3.09 -34.33
C GLN A 29 34.76 4.53 -34.69
N ARG A 30 35.69 5.49 -34.44
CA ARG A 30 35.86 6.89 -34.95
C ARG A 30 35.18 8.03 -34.14
N GLU A 31 35.78 9.22 -33.96
CA GLU A 31 37.08 9.74 -34.45
C GLU A 31 37.77 10.73 -33.46
N ASN A 32 38.93 11.28 -33.87
CA ASN A 32 39.95 11.96 -33.04
C ASN A 32 39.61 13.40 -32.62
N GLU A 33 40.37 13.96 -31.66
CA GLU A 33 41.33 15.07 -31.96
C GLU A 33 42.37 15.32 -30.83
N GLU A 34 43.30 16.26 -31.05
CA GLU A 34 44.67 16.20 -30.51
C GLU A 34 45.07 17.17 -29.37
N LEU A 35 46.06 16.70 -28.60
CA LEU A 35 47.25 17.41 -28.08
C LEU A 35 47.20 18.94 -27.80
N ASN A 36 47.60 19.31 -26.58
CA ASN A 36 48.66 20.31 -26.44
C ASN A 36 49.56 20.04 -25.21
N LEU A 37 50.88 20.11 -25.39
CA LEU A 37 51.88 19.92 -24.34
C LEU A 37 52.86 21.09 -24.35
N LYS A 38 52.88 21.89 -23.29
CA LYS A 38 53.95 22.86 -23.00
C LYS A 38 54.44 22.70 -21.55
N SER A 39 55.70 23.05 -21.34
CA SER A 39 56.56 22.38 -20.35
C SER A 39 57.35 23.36 -19.45
N ALA A 40 58.03 22.76 -18.47
CA ALA A 40 59.24 23.21 -17.78
C ALA A 40 59.14 23.97 -16.44
N LYS A 41 59.68 23.29 -15.41
CA LYS A 41 60.47 23.81 -14.26
C LYS A 41 59.72 24.61 -13.17
N SER A 42 60.15 24.58 -11.91
CA SER A 42 60.97 23.59 -11.17
C SER A 42 60.93 23.91 -9.67
N GLY A 43 60.82 22.92 -8.78
CA GLY A 43 60.86 23.16 -7.33
C GLY A 43 60.82 21.89 -6.49
N SER A 44 61.99 21.34 -6.13
CA SER A 44 62.09 20.18 -5.25
C SER A 44 62.22 20.60 -3.79
N LYS A 45 61.31 20.11 -2.92
CA LYS A 45 61.52 20.01 -1.47
C LYS A 45 60.86 18.75 -0.89
N ILE A 46 61.63 17.67 -0.89
CA ILE A 46 61.54 16.54 0.06
C ILE A 46 62.01 17.08 1.42
N ALA A 47 61.43 16.77 2.59
CA ALA A 47 60.13 16.17 2.91
C ALA A 47 59.76 16.51 4.36
N SER A 48 58.52 16.22 4.78
CA SER A 48 58.28 15.47 6.02
C SER A 48 56.86 14.92 6.03
N ALA A 49 56.70 13.63 6.35
CA ALA A 49 55.39 12.99 6.49
C ALA A 49 54.98 12.99 7.96
N ASN A 50 53.72 13.38 8.25
CA ASN A 50 52.94 12.88 9.39
C ASN A 50 51.47 13.38 9.36
N LYS A 51 50.77 13.17 8.23
CA LYS A 51 49.30 13.14 8.27
C LYS A 51 48.87 11.77 8.82
N ILE A 52 48.59 11.72 10.11
CA ILE A 52 47.99 10.55 10.77
C ILE A 52 46.58 10.36 10.19
N LEU A 53 46.49 9.57 9.13
CA LEU A 53 45.21 9.12 8.58
C LEU A 53 44.62 8.07 9.51
N ASN A 54 43.99 8.55 10.59
CA ASN A 54 43.04 7.79 11.40
C ASN A 54 41.77 7.50 10.57
N LYS A 55 41.92 6.73 9.49
CA LYS A 55 40.83 5.95 8.91
C LYS A 55 40.35 5.01 10.01
N LYS A 56 39.31 5.42 10.74
CA LYS A 56 38.54 4.52 11.59
C LYS A 56 38.21 3.29 10.75
N ARG A 57 38.56 2.10 11.23
CA ARG A 57 38.17 0.85 10.56
C ARG A 57 36.65 0.85 10.46
N SER A 58 36.11 0.79 9.25
CA SER A 58 34.70 0.52 9.07
C SER A 58 34.49 -0.95 9.42
N TYR A 59 33.93 -1.21 10.59
CA TYR A 59 33.56 -2.55 11.01
C TYR A 59 32.20 -2.85 10.40
N ALA A 60 32.20 -3.47 9.21
CA ALA A 60 30.99 -4.10 8.68
C ALA A 60 30.59 -5.24 9.63
N GLN A 61 29.40 -5.17 10.20
CA GLN A 61 28.83 -6.28 10.95
C GLN A 61 28.32 -7.32 9.95
N TYR A 62 28.88 -8.53 9.98
CA TYR A 62 28.40 -9.63 9.16
C TYR A 62 27.32 -10.40 9.93
N HIS A 63 26.14 -10.53 9.32
CA HIS A 63 25.05 -11.31 9.87
C HIS A 63 25.33 -12.82 9.72
N LEU A 64 25.31 -13.54 10.86
CA LEU A 64 25.57 -14.98 10.91
C LEU A 64 24.26 -15.76 10.89
N GLU A 65 23.98 -16.43 9.77
CA GLU A 65 22.78 -17.25 9.60
C GLU A 65 22.85 -18.54 10.42
N LEU A 66 22.24 -18.52 11.61
CA LEU A 66 22.19 -19.66 12.54
C LEU A 66 20.81 -20.33 12.60
N GLY A 67 20.10 -20.37 11.46
CA GLY A 67 18.83 -21.10 11.33
C GLY A 67 17.64 -20.53 12.11
N GLN A 68 17.68 -19.25 12.52
CA GLN A 68 16.57 -18.57 13.17
C GLN A 68 15.45 -18.28 12.16
N SER A 69 14.19 -18.59 12.51
CA SER A 69 13.02 -18.46 11.62
C SER A 69 12.73 -17.03 11.13
N ASP A 70 13.12 -16.04 11.92
CA ASP A 70 12.71 -14.64 11.75
C ASP A 70 13.88 -13.74 11.26
N PHE A 71 15.04 -14.31 10.90
CA PHE A 71 16.32 -13.58 10.82
C PHE A 71 16.41 -12.54 9.69
N LEU A 72 15.78 -12.80 8.53
CA LEU A 72 16.09 -12.08 7.29
C LEU A 72 15.09 -10.97 6.93
N LEU A 73 13.79 -11.20 7.10
CA LEU A 73 12.75 -10.18 6.90
C LEU A 73 11.65 -10.33 7.96
N HIS A 74 11.36 -9.23 8.66
CA HIS A 74 10.23 -9.15 9.58
C HIS A 74 9.08 -8.35 8.95
N THR A 75 7.91 -8.95 8.85
CA THR A 75 6.68 -8.24 8.49
C THR A 75 6.18 -7.39 9.65
N CYS A 76 5.86 -6.12 9.40
CA CYS A 76 5.29 -5.25 10.42
C CYS A 76 3.79 -5.51 10.62
N ASN A 77 3.40 -5.91 11.84
CA ASN A 77 1.99 -6.19 12.21
C ASN A 77 1.01 -5.00 12.09
N VAL A 78 1.50 -3.79 11.82
CA VAL A 78 0.67 -2.58 11.63
C VAL A 78 0.63 -2.14 10.17
N CYS A 79 1.79 -2.00 9.51
CA CYS A 79 1.88 -1.46 8.14
C CYS A 79 2.18 -2.48 7.05
N GLY A 80 2.33 -3.77 7.37
CA GLY A 80 2.56 -4.86 6.42
C GLY A 80 3.94 -4.87 5.74
N LEU A 81 4.74 -3.80 5.87
CA LEU A 81 6.07 -3.73 5.27
C LEU A 81 6.99 -4.81 5.86
N MET A 82 7.74 -5.48 4.99
CA MET A 82 8.82 -6.39 5.36
C MET A 82 10.15 -5.62 5.35
N TYR A 83 10.96 -5.80 6.40
CA TYR A 83 12.26 -5.13 6.58
C TYR A 83 13.20 -6.00 7.43
N ALA A 84 14.51 -5.85 7.25
CA ALA A 84 15.51 -6.43 8.15
C ALA A 84 15.59 -5.60 9.44
N LYS A 85 15.61 -6.25 10.61
CA LYS A 85 15.94 -5.57 11.89
C LYS A 85 17.45 -5.58 12.11
N GLY A 86 17.96 -4.54 12.73
CA GLY A 86 19.40 -4.31 12.92
C GLY A 86 20.10 -3.64 11.74
N GLU A 87 19.50 -3.61 10.54
CA GLU A 87 19.97 -2.80 9.42
C GLU A 87 19.36 -1.38 9.50
N GLU A 88 20.20 -0.37 9.72
CA GLU A 88 19.75 1.00 10.06
C GLU A 88 18.91 1.65 8.94
N ASP A 89 19.29 1.44 7.67
CA ASP A 89 18.54 1.99 6.53
C ASP A 89 17.16 1.33 6.37
N ASP A 90 17.05 0.01 6.60
CA ASP A 90 15.80 -0.74 6.53
C ASP A 90 14.86 -0.37 7.68
N GLU A 91 15.36 -0.28 8.91
CA GLU A 91 14.58 0.19 10.06
C GLU A 91 14.12 1.65 9.90
N LYS A 92 14.95 2.50 9.29
CA LYS A 92 14.61 3.90 8.99
C LYS A 92 13.52 4.00 7.92
N VAL A 93 13.64 3.26 6.81
CA VAL A 93 12.61 3.19 5.76
C VAL A 93 11.31 2.65 6.34
N HIS A 94 11.35 1.60 7.16
CA HIS A 94 10.18 1.10 7.87
C HIS A 94 9.58 2.16 8.79
N LYS A 95 10.38 2.88 9.59
CA LYS A 95 9.92 3.91 10.53
C LYS A 95 9.27 5.10 9.83
N GLU A 96 9.82 5.54 8.70
CA GLU A 96 9.25 6.61 7.88
C GLU A 96 7.94 6.15 7.21
N PHE A 97 7.95 4.98 6.54
CA PHE A 97 6.76 4.40 5.90
C PHE A 97 5.63 4.11 6.91
N HIS A 98 5.94 3.49 8.04
CA HIS A 98 4.97 3.20 9.12
C HIS A 98 4.28 4.48 9.60
N LYS A 99 5.03 5.59 9.70
CA LYS A 99 4.46 6.87 10.15
C LYS A 99 3.52 7.48 9.12
N GLU A 100 3.86 7.43 7.83
CA GLU A 100 2.96 7.94 6.78
C GLU A 100 1.76 7.01 6.54
N TYR A 101 1.96 5.69 6.63
CA TYR A 101 0.91 4.68 6.61
C TYR A 101 -0.11 4.89 7.74
N TYR A 102 0.37 4.99 8.98
CA TYR A 102 -0.49 5.00 10.15
C TYR A 102 -1.07 6.38 10.44
N GLU A 103 -0.27 7.45 10.40
CA GLU A 103 -0.72 8.82 10.73
C GLU A 103 -1.16 9.64 9.50
N GLY A 104 -0.77 9.27 8.28
CA GLY A 104 -1.04 10.02 7.05
C GLY A 104 0.11 10.89 6.54
N ILE A 105 0.02 11.35 5.30
CA ILE A 105 1.13 12.04 4.60
C ILE A 105 1.22 13.51 5.04
N ARG A 106 2.43 14.03 5.28
CA ARG A 106 2.62 15.38 5.88
C ARG A 106 2.18 16.51 4.94
N PHE A 107 1.25 17.36 5.40
CA PHE A 107 0.68 18.45 4.63
C PHE A 107 1.17 19.83 5.12
N LYS A 108 1.97 20.52 4.29
CA LYS A 108 2.55 21.85 4.61
C LYS A 108 1.63 23.04 4.32
N GLY A 109 0.40 22.81 3.84
CA GLY A 109 -0.48 23.87 3.35
C GLY A 109 -0.16 24.32 1.91
N TRP A 110 -1.19 24.78 1.20
CA TRP A 110 -1.08 25.42 -0.11
C TRP A 110 -1.49 26.90 -0.02
N ARG A 111 -1.05 27.73 -0.98
CA ARG A 111 -1.41 29.18 -0.98
C ARG A 111 -2.88 29.40 -1.33
N ASN A 112 -3.38 28.64 -2.31
CA ASN A 112 -4.75 28.70 -2.78
C ASN A 112 -5.37 27.31 -2.56
N GLU A 113 -5.98 27.10 -1.40
CA GLU A 113 -6.67 25.86 -1.04
C GLU A 113 -8.15 25.93 -1.44
N ARG A 114 -8.58 25.03 -2.33
CA ARG A 114 -10.00 24.89 -2.72
C ARG A 114 -10.73 24.05 -1.68
N VAL A 115 -11.04 24.67 -0.53
CA VAL A 115 -11.81 24.03 0.56
C VAL A 115 -13.25 23.80 0.10
N VAL A 116 -13.77 22.59 0.31
CA VAL A 116 -15.16 22.21 -0.02
C VAL A 116 -15.99 21.77 1.19
N ALA A 117 -15.34 21.47 2.32
CA ALA A 117 -16.01 21.24 3.60
C ALA A 117 -15.06 21.55 4.77
N GLU A 118 -15.58 22.19 5.81
CA GLU A 118 -14.90 22.38 7.10
C GLU A 118 -15.64 21.60 8.20
N HIS A 119 -14.93 21.18 9.23
CA HIS A 119 -15.48 20.35 10.31
C HIS A 119 -15.25 20.96 11.69
N ARG A 120 -16.00 20.47 12.69
CA ARG A 120 -16.00 21.01 14.07
C ARG A 120 -14.65 20.93 14.80
N ASN A 121 -13.72 20.10 14.32
CA ASN A 121 -12.36 20.04 14.87
C ASN A 121 -11.54 21.18 14.26
N ALA A 122 -10.90 22.00 15.10
CA ALA A 122 -10.17 23.19 14.64
C ALA A 122 -9.07 22.83 13.62
N GLY A 123 -9.30 23.19 12.34
CA GLY A 123 -8.39 22.95 11.23
C GLY A 123 -8.72 21.74 10.33
N ASP A 124 -9.68 20.89 10.70
CA ASP A 124 -10.12 19.75 9.88
C ASP A 124 -10.93 20.24 8.67
N ARG A 125 -10.47 19.92 7.46
CA ARG A 125 -11.11 20.36 6.21
C ARG A 125 -10.89 19.39 5.05
N VAL A 126 -11.80 19.38 4.09
CA VAL A 126 -11.66 18.66 2.82
C VAL A 126 -11.29 19.65 1.73
N LEU A 127 -10.19 19.36 1.02
CA LEU A 127 -9.76 20.09 -0.16
C LEU A 127 -10.17 19.32 -1.42
N MET A 128 -10.70 20.01 -2.43
CA MET A 128 -10.93 19.44 -3.77
C MET A 128 -9.80 19.86 -4.71
N VAL A 129 -9.37 18.96 -5.60
CA VAL A 129 -8.35 19.18 -6.63
C VAL A 129 -8.89 18.68 -7.97
N VAL A 130 -8.70 19.47 -9.03
CA VAL A 130 -9.14 19.14 -10.40
C VAL A 130 -8.01 19.36 -11.41
N ASP A 131 -8.08 18.76 -12.61
CA ASP A 131 -7.03 18.92 -13.62
C ASP A 131 -6.96 20.33 -14.24
N GLU A 132 -7.91 21.21 -13.97
CA GLU A 132 -7.84 22.64 -14.34
C GLU A 132 -7.08 23.50 -13.31
N ASP A 133 -6.73 22.97 -12.13
CA ASP A 133 -5.94 23.72 -11.14
C ASP A 133 -4.51 23.99 -11.65
N SER A 134 -3.95 25.15 -11.31
CA SER A 134 -2.63 25.57 -11.82
C SER A 134 -1.49 24.59 -11.48
N PRO A 135 -0.37 24.55 -12.22
CA PRO A 135 0.80 23.73 -11.87
C PRO A 135 1.36 23.95 -10.45
N VAL A 136 1.03 25.08 -9.80
CA VAL A 136 1.41 25.43 -8.43
C VAL A 136 0.49 24.77 -7.38
N GLN A 137 -0.76 24.46 -7.76
CA GLN A 137 -1.68 23.61 -6.99
C GLN A 137 -1.50 22.13 -7.34
N LYS A 138 -1.28 21.80 -8.62
CA LYS A 138 -0.68 20.52 -9.08
C LYS A 138 0.80 20.40 -8.69
N ARG A 139 1.15 20.67 -7.42
CA ARG A 139 2.42 20.24 -6.82
C ARG A 139 2.39 18.72 -6.70
N LYS A 140 2.67 18.10 -7.86
CA LYS A 140 2.60 16.67 -8.17
C LYS A 140 2.98 15.84 -6.97
N VAL A 141 4.15 16.11 -6.37
CA VAL A 141 4.66 15.49 -5.13
C VAL A 141 3.56 15.13 -4.11
N SER A 142 2.79 16.07 -3.55
CA SER A 142 1.87 15.69 -2.44
C SER A 142 0.65 14.89 -2.89
N LEU A 143 0.08 15.17 -4.07
CA LEU A 143 -1.06 14.39 -4.57
C LEU A 143 -0.61 13.03 -5.13
N GLN A 144 0.52 12.98 -5.84
CA GLN A 144 1.12 11.74 -6.35
C GLN A 144 1.69 10.87 -5.23
N SER A 145 2.22 11.43 -4.12
CA SER A 145 2.58 10.62 -2.95
C SER A 145 1.35 9.93 -2.36
N VAL A 146 0.22 10.63 -2.25
CA VAL A 146 -1.05 10.03 -1.82
C VAL A 146 -1.57 8.99 -2.82
N LEU A 147 -1.57 9.31 -4.12
CA LEU A 147 -2.04 8.39 -5.16
C LEU A 147 -1.16 7.15 -5.27
N LYS A 148 0.18 7.28 -5.37
CA LYS A 148 1.13 6.15 -5.38
C LYS A 148 1.03 5.29 -4.12
N PHE A 149 0.78 5.92 -2.97
CA PHE A 149 0.53 5.18 -1.73
C PHE A 149 -0.75 4.34 -1.83
N ILE A 150 -1.83 4.91 -2.36
CA ILE A 150 -3.12 4.21 -2.57
C ILE A 150 -3.03 3.16 -3.67
N GLU A 151 -2.30 3.43 -4.76
CA GLU A 151 -2.02 2.49 -5.85
C GLU A 151 -1.29 1.27 -5.29
N LYS A 152 -0.26 1.48 -4.45
CA LYS A 152 0.47 0.42 -3.73
C LYS A 152 -0.38 -0.29 -2.65
N GLU A 153 -1.27 0.40 -1.95
CA GLU A 153 -2.18 -0.20 -0.95
C GLU A 153 -3.24 -1.11 -1.60
N LEU A 154 -3.73 -0.75 -2.79
CA LEU A 154 -4.87 -1.40 -3.45
C LEU A 154 -4.47 -2.31 -4.62
N GLY A 155 -3.22 -2.27 -5.06
CA GLY A 155 -2.68 -3.13 -6.12
C GLY A 155 -2.88 -2.62 -7.56
N PHE A 156 -3.08 -1.31 -7.73
CA PHE A 156 -3.13 -0.67 -9.06
C PHE A 156 -1.71 -0.42 -9.61
N ALA A 157 -1.60 -0.26 -10.93
CA ALA A 157 -0.38 0.23 -11.54
C ALA A 157 -0.22 1.75 -11.36
N ASP A 158 1.03 2.19 -11.43
CA ASP A 158 1.50 3.56 -11.21
C ASP A 158 0.77 4.55 -12.14
N GLY A 159 -0.13 5.39 -11.60
CA GLY A 159 -0.91 6.38 -12.33
C GLY A 159 -2.30 5.96 -12.85
N GLU A 160 -2.79 4.75 -12.58
CA GLU A 160 -4.13 4.32 -13.03
C GLU A 160 -5.31 5.00 -12.31
N ILE A 161 -5.09 5.58 -11.12
CA ILE A 161 -6.18 6.12 -10.31
C ILE A 161 -6.66 7.51 -10.80
N LEU A 162 -5.79 8.37 -11.34
CA LEU A 162 -6.16 9.76 -11.67
C LEU A 162 -6.04 10.07 -13.17
N HIS A 163 -7.18 10.27 -13.82
CA HIS A 163 -7.27 10.78 -15.20
C HIS A 163 -7.90 12.19 -15.24
N LYS A 164 -7.92 12.83 -16.42
CA LYS A 164 -8.29 14.26 -16.58
C LYS A 164 -9.66 14.68 -16.01
N LEU A 165 -10.68 13.80 -16.05
CA LEU A 165 -12.02 14.13 -15.57
C LEU A 165 -12.19 13.85 -14.07
N CYS A 166 -11.17 13.28 -13.41
CA CYS A 166 -11.22 12.99 -11.99
C CYS A 166 -11.21 14.27 -11.13
N LYS A 167 -11.95 14.21 -10.02
CA LYS A 167 -11.90 15.18 -8.92
C LYS A 167 -11.38 14.46 -7.67
N ALA A 168 -10.24 14.92 -7.15
CA ALA A 168 -9.63 14.33 -5.95
C ALA A 168 -10.01 15.14 -4.70
N TYR A 169 -10.33 14.46 -3.62
CA TYR A 169 -10.79 15.01 -2.35
C TYR A 169 -9.85 14.58 -1.23
N LEU A 170 -9.18 15.53 -0.58
CA LEU A 170 -8.17 15.27 0.45
C LEU A 170 -8.69 15.74 1.82
N TYR A 171 -8.85 14.81 2.76
CA TYR A 171 -9.17 15.17 4.15
C TYR A 171 -7.89 15.53 4.89
N ILE A 172 -7.79 16.79 5.31
CA ILE A 172 -6.69 17.33 6.09
C ILE A 172 -7.09 17.33 7.57
N SER A 173 -6.28 16.73 8.42
CA SER A 173 -6.34 16.86 9.89
C SER A 173 -4.93 17.04 10.45
N SER A 174 -4.75 17.89 11.47
CA SER A 174 -3.47 18.04 12.19
C SER A 174 -2.22 18.19 11.30
N HIS A 175 -2.33 18.93 10.19
CA HIS A 175 -1.28 19.08 9.15
C HIS A 175 -0.82 17.77 8.48
N ARG A 176 -1.73 16.80 8.33
CA ARG A 176 -1.57 15.57 7.54
C ARG A 176 -2.77 15.34 6.62
N ILE A 177 -2.53 14.68 5.49
CA ILE A 177 -3.57 14.08 4.65
C ILE A 177 -3.90 12.72 5.28
N VAL A 178 -5.08 12.62 5.90
CA VAL A 178 -5.54 11.43 6.64
C VAL A 178 -6.60 10.63 5.89
N GLY A 179 -7.10 11.16 4.76
CA GLY A 179 -7.97 10.45 3.85
C GLY A 179 -7.97 11.07 2.45
N CYS A 180 -8.32 10.25 1.47
CA CYS A 180 -8.39 10.60 0.06
C CYS A 180 -9.62 9.92 -0.57
N LEU A 181 -10.34 10.63 -1.44
CA LEU A 181 -11.32 10.05 -2.36
C LEU A 181 -11.02 10.57 -3.77
N VAL A 182 -11.15 9.71 -4.77
CA VAL A 182 -11.08 10.09 -6.19
C VAL A 182 -12.42 9.75 -6.81
N ALA A 183 -13.06 10.77 -7.41
CA ALA A 183 -14.33 10.66 -8.09
C ALA A 183 -14.16 10.92 -9.60
N GLU A 184 -14.90 10.22 -10.45
CA GLU A 184 -14.97 10.46 -11.89
C GLU A 184 -16.43 10.55 -12.37
N PRO A 185 -16.73 11.25 -13.47
CA PRO A 185 -18.07 11.24 -14.05
C PRO A 185 -18.37 9.86 -14.64
N ILE A 186 -19.62 9.42 -14.53
CA ILE A 186 -20.14 8.18 -15.12
C ILE A 186 -21.50 8.46 -15.76
N LYS A 187 -21.96 7.55 -16.63
CA LYS A 187 -23.29 7.59 -17.24
C LYS A 187 -24.25 6.59 -16.59
N THR A 188 -23.73 5.42 -16.24
CA THR A 188 -24.48 4.25 -15.80
C THR A 188 -23.84 3.60 -14.57
N ALA A 189 -24.64 2.82 -13.85
CA ALA A 189 -24.19 1.96 -12.78
C ALA A 189 -25.13 0.76 -12.62
N HIS A 190 -24.69 -0.25 -11.89
CA HIS A 190 -25.38 -1.52 -11.68
C HIS A 190 -25.61 -1.74 -10.18
N LYS A 191 -26.80 -2.25 -9.83
CA LYS A 191 -27.23 -2.38 -8.43
C LYS A 191 -26.74 -3.69 -7.82
N VAL A 192 -26.09 -3.64 -6.65
CA VAL A 192 -25.55 -4.82 -5.97
C VAL A 192 -26.67 -5.74 -5.48
N ILE A 193 -26.58 -7.03 -5.82
CA ILE A 193 -27.53 -8.09 -5.44
C ILE A 193 -27.13 -8.65 -4.07
N VAL A 194 -28.08 -8.58 -3.12
CA VAL A 194 -27.92 -9.14 -1.77
C VAL A 194 -28.32 -10.61 -1.78
N SER A 195 -27.33 -11.50 -1.87
CA SER A 195 -27.56 -12.95 -1.87
C SER A 195 -27.91 -13.47 -0.47
N HIS A 196 -29.19 -13.38 -0.10
CA HIS A 196 -29.70 -14.01 1.12
C HIS A 196 -29.63 -15.55 1.00
N PRO A 197 -28.99 -16.26 1.94
CA PRO A 197 -29.01 -17.70 2.00
C PRO A 197 -30.40 -18.13 2.43
N THR A 198 -31.20 -18.58 1.47
CA THR A 198 -32.44 -19.29 1.80
C THR A 198 -32.05 -20.57 2.52
N ALA A 199 -32.26 -20.60 3.84
CA ALA A 199 -32.05 -21.77 4.67
C ALA A 199 -33.04 -22.87 4.26
N LYS A 200 -32.63 -23.66 3.26
CA LYS A 200 -33.38 -24.83 2.79
C LYS A 200 -33.35 -25.90 3.87
N ASN A 201 -34.30 -25.81 4.79
CA ASN A 201 -34.69 -26.91 5.65
C ASN A 201 -35.08 -28.09 4.77
N LEU A 202 -34.27 -29.15 4.77
CA LEU A 202 -34.66 -30.46 4.27
C LEU A 202 -34.81 -31.37 5.49
N SER A 203 -36.05 -31.74 5.78
CA SER A 203 -36.45 -32.51 6.96
C SER A 203 -36.37 -34.01 6.73
N ASP A 204 -35.85 -34.72 7.73
CA ASP A 204 -35.82 -36.19 7.85
C ASP A 204 -35.03 -36.95 6.76
N THR A 205 -34.40 -38.10 7.06
CA THR A 205 -34.78 -39.08 8.09
C THR A 205 -33.66 -39.48 9.06
N THR A 206 -34.05 -40.10 10.16
CA THR A 206 -33.19 -40.59 11.24
C THR A 206 -32.25 -41.71 10.85
N GLU A 207 -31.00 -41.67 11.34
CA GLU A 207 -30.36 -42.84 11.97
C GLU A 207 -29.23 -42.42 12.94
N LYS A 208 -28.90 -43.29 13.90
CA LYS A 208 -27.85 -43.04 14.91
C LYS A 208 -26.60 -43.87 14.60
N SER A 209 -25.45 -43.23 14.40
CA SER A 209 -24.16 -43.91 14.58
C SER A 209 -23.10 -42.97 15.15
N ASP A 210 -22.33 -43.48 16.11
CA ASP A 210 -21.25 -42.75 16.77
C ASP A 210 -19.94 -43.01 16.01
N SER A 211 -19.33 -41.99 15.39
CA SER A 211 -17.95 -42.08 14.93
C SER A 211 -17.30 -40.71 14.76
N ARG A 212 -16.14 -40.54 15.40
CA ARG A 212 -15.33 -39.31 15.31
C ARG A 212 -14.40 -39.40 14.10
N ARG A 213 -14.67 -38.67 13.02
CA ARG A 213 -13.71 -38.50 11.93
C ARG A 213 -13.55 -37.03 11.52
N LEU A 214 -12.43 -36.45 11.95
CA LEU A 214 -11.93 -35.18 11.43
C LEU A 214 -11.33 -35.43 10.04
N ASN A 215 -11.94 -34.85 9.00
CA ASN A 215 -11.43 -34.92 7.64
C ASN A 215 -10.17 -34.04 7.51
N LYS A 216 -9.01 -34.62 7.80
CA LYS A 216 -7.71 -33.98 7.60
C LYS A 216 -7.24 -34.22 6.17
N THR A 217 -7.49 -33.27 5.27
CA THR A 217 -7.07 -33.34 3.86
C THR A 217 -5.54 -33.28 3.77
N LEU A 218 -4.89 -34.44 3.59
CA LEU A 218 -3.47 -34.53 3.29
C LEU A 218 -3.24 -34.16 1.83
N LEU A 219 -2.50 -33.07 1.58
CA LEU A 219 -2.05 -32.73 0.22
C LEU A 219 -0.67 -33.36 0.00
N ARG A 220 -0.55 -34.18 -1.05
CA ARG A 220 0.71 -34.79 -1.50
C ARG A 220 1.21 -34.12 -2.77
N PHE A 221 2.51 -33.84 -2.81
CA PHE A 221 3.24 -33.55 -4.04
C PHE A 221 4.42 -34.52 -4.11
N GLY A 222 4.32 -35.52 -4.99
CA GLY A 222 5.22 -36.67 -4.99
C GLY A 222 5.18 -37.41 -3.65
N ASP A 223 6.35 -37.68 -3.08
CA ASP A 223 6.52 -38.46 -1.85
C ASP A 223 6.58 -37.61 -0.57
N ILE A 224 6.36 -36.30 -0.67
CA ILE A 224 6.23 -35.40 0.48
C ILE A 224 4.73 -35.08 0.70
N GLY A 225 4.25 -35.30 1.92
CA GLY A 225 2.86 -35.04 2.33
C GLY A 225 2.77 -33.93 3.37
N PHE A 226 2.02 -32.87 3.05
CA PHE A 226 1.81 -31.73 3.96
C PHE A 226 0.48 -31.82 4.71
N ASN A 227 0.56 -31.63 6.02
CA ASN A 227 -0.58 -31.55 6.92
C ASN A 227 -0.93 -30.07 7.17
N GLN A 228 -2.12 -29.61 6.77
CA GLN A 228 -2.63 -28.35 7.30
C GLN A 228 -3.09 -28.52 8.76
N GLU A 229 -2.65 -27.62 9.63
CA GLU A 229 -3.26 -27.40 10.94
C GLU A 229 -4.00 -26.06 10.95
N VAL A 230 -5.32 -26.11 11.10
CA VAL A 230 -6.14 -24.91 11.27
C VAL A 230 -6.09 -24.51 12.75
N ILE A 231 -5.29 -23.49 13.07
CA ILE A 231 -5.16 -22.97 14.43
C ILE A 231 -6.51 -22.42 14.91
N LYS A 232 -7.15 -23.14 15.84
CA LYS A 232 -8.41 -22.71 16.49
C LYS A 232 -8.15 -21.55 17.45
N LYS A 233 -8.32 -20.31 16.98
CA LYS A 233 -8.41 -19.14 17.87
C LYS A 233 -9.79 -19.13 18.55
N CYS A 234 -9.82 -19.26 19.88
CA CYS A 234 -11.06 -19.37 20.65
C CYS A 234 -11.76 -18.00 20.85
N LYS A 235 -13.05 -18.03 21.21
CA LYS A 235 -13.96 -16.87 21.21
C LYS A 235 -14.01 -16.16 22.57
N SER A 236 -14.05 -14.82 22.58
CA SER A 236 -15.04 -14.04 23.35
C SER A 236 -14.95 -12.53 23.05
N THR A 237 -15.95 -11.99 22.34
CA THR A 237 -16.70 -10.75 22.67
C THR A 237 -17.74 -10.51 21.57
N LYS A 238 -19.01 -10.35 21.97
CA LYS A 238 -20.22 -10.00 21.18
C LYS A 238 -20.07 -9.96 19.65
N SER A 239 -20.60 -10.99 18.98
CA SER A 239 -20.85 -10.97 17.53
C SER A 239 -21.84 -9.86 17.20
N TRP A 240 -21.47 -9.00 16.24
CA TRP A 240 -22.45 -8.45 15.30
C TRP A 240 -22.56 -9.46 14.15
N GLU A 241 -23.72 -9.56 13.52
CA GLU A 241 -23.94 -10.52 12.44
C GLU A 241 -23.10 -10.10 11.22
N THR A 242 -22.26 -11.01 10.71
CA THR A 242 -21.46 -10.82 9.49
C THR A 242 -21.77 -11.92 8.47
N ASP A 243 -23.06 -12.27 8.40
CA ASP A 243 -23.64 -13.07 7.33
C ASP A 243 -24.08 -12.11 6.20
N GLN A 244 -23.70 -12.27 4.92
CA GLN A 244 -22.84 -13.30 4.33
C GLN A 244 -21.88 -12.67 3.34
N TRP A 245 -20.74 -13.34 3.12
CA TRP A 245 -19.91 -13.12 1.93
C TRP A 245 -19.56 -14.46 1.26
N VAL A 246 -20.60 -15.13 0.76
CA VAL A 246 -20.46 -16.46 0.15
C VAL A 246 -19.63 -16.34 -1.13
N ASN A 247 -18.45 -16.96 -1.14
CA ASN A 247 -17.52 -17.07 -2.28
C ASN A 247 -16.88 -15.76 -2.80
N GLY A 248 -16.97 -14.64 -2.06
CA GLY A 248 -16.13 -13.45 -2.27
C GLY A 248 -16.39 -12.61 -3.53
N ALA A 249 -17.22 -13.07 -4.47
CA ALA A 249 -17.66 -12.28 -5.62
C ALA A 249 -18.73 -11.26 -5.23
N ILE A 250 -18.78 -10.13 -5.95
CA ILE A 250 -19.89 -9.17 -5.87
C ILE A 250 -20.79 -9.42 -7.09
N LEU A 251 -22.08 -9.67 -6.84
CA LEU A 251 -23.07 -9.84 -7.88
C LEU A 251 -23.84 -8.52 -8.08
N SER A 252 -24.16 -8.18 -9.32
CA SER A 252 -24.93 -7.00 -9.69
C SER A 252 -26.07 -7.33 -10.63
N GLU A 253 -27.13 -6.53 -10.58
CA GLU A 253 -28.22 -6.56 -11.55
C GLU A 253 -27.68 -6.18 -12.94
N GLU A 254 -27.99 -6.97 -13.96
CA GLU A 254 -27.65 -6.70 -15.38
C GLU A 254 -28.26 -5.38 -15.90
N LYS A 255 -29.34 -4.92 -15.25
CA LYS A 255 -29.99 -3.66 -15.59
C LYS A 255 -29.17 -2.46 -15.10
N ALA A 256 -28.47 -1.83 -16.02
CA ALA A 256 -27.91 -0.49 -15.83
C ALA A 256 -28.99 0.52 -15.41
N VAL A 257 -28.65 1.38 -14.46
CA VAL A 257 -29.41 2.57 -14.06
C VAL A 257 -28.57 3.84 -14.27
N PRO A 258 -29.18 5.00 -14.56
CA PRO A 258 -28.43 6.26 -14.68
C PRO A 258 -27.75 6.62 -13.36
N ALA A 259 -26.49 7.06 -13.44
CA ALA A 259 -25.72 7.60 -12.33
C ALA A 259 -24.85 8.77 -12.83
N LEU A 260 -24.30 9.58 -11.92
CA LEU A 260 -23.57 10.81 -12.27
C LEU A 260 -22.12 10.82 -11.76
N CYS A 261 -21.84 10.11 -10.66
CA CYS A 261 -20.53 10.14 -9.99
C CYS A 261 -20.05 8.74 -9.59
N GLY A 262 -18.91 8.32 -10.13
CA GLY A 262 -18.20 7.10 -9.74
C GLY A 262 -17.13 7.38 -8.70
N VAL A 263 -17.22 6.76 -7.53
CA VAL A 263 -16.16 6.71 -6.51
C VAL A 263 -15.11 5.70 -6.98
N ARG A 264 -14.10 6.19 -7.69
CA ARG A 264 -13.01 5.39 -8.29
C ARG A 264 -12.05 4.82 -7.27
N ALA A 265 -11.79 5.57 -6.20
CA ALA A 265 -11.04 5.10 -5.04
C ALA A 265 -11.46 5.89 -3.78
N ILE A 266 -11.46 5.23 -2.62
CA ILE A 266 -11.55 5.90 -1.32
C ILE A 266 -10.64 5.21 -0.30
N TRP A 267 -9.88 6.03 0.44
CA TRP A 267 -8.86 5.61 1.37
C TRP A 267 -8.84 6.51 2.62
N VAL A 268 -8.55 5.92 3.77
CA VAL A 268 -8.38 6.60 5.06
C VAL A 268 -7.26 5.90 5.82
N VAL A 269 -6.38 6.65 6.50
CA VAL A 269 -5.27 6.10 7.30
C VAL A 269 -5.81 5.25 8.45
N PRO A 270 -5.18 4.10 8.82
CA PRO A 270 -5.72 3.21 9.85
C PRO A 270 -5.99 3.86 11.20
N SER A 271 -5.17 4.83 11.64
CA SER A 271 -5.40 5.56 12.90
C SER A 271 -6.71 6.37 12.92
N HIS A 272 -7.22 6.78 11.75
CA HIS A 272 -8.44 7.58 11.61
C HIS A 272 -9.61 6.80 10.94
N ARG A 273 -9.44 5.51 10.63
CA ARG A 273 -10.55 4.64 10.18
C ARG A 273 -11.63 4.56 11.28
N ARG A 274 -12.88 4.36 10.87
CA ARG A 274 -14.09 4.39 11.72
C ARG A 274 -14.41 5.72 12.43
N GLN A 275 -13.63 6.79 12.27
CA GLN A 275 -13.93 8.13 12.81
C GLN A 275 -14.79 9.01 11.87
N GLY A 276 -15.63 8.39 11.03
CA GLY A 276 -16.50 9.08 10.06
C GLY A 276 -15.82 9.77 8.87
N ILE A 277 -14.48 9.77 8.76
CA ILE A 277 -13.76 10.47 7.67
C ILE A 277 -14.18 10.01 6.28
N GLY A 278 -14.44 8.71 6.08
CA GLY A 278 -14.92 8.19 4.79
C GLY A 278 -16.28 8.77 4.39
N SER A 279 -17.22 8.85 5.34
CA SER A 279 -18.53 9.50 5.14
C SER A 279 -18.37 10.99 4.85
N LYS A 280 -17.55 11.71 5.62
CA LYS A 280 -17.25 13.15 5.40
C LYS A 280 -16.66 13.44 4.01
N LEU A 281 -15.82 12.54 3.48
CA LEU A 281 -15.30 12.63 2.10
C LEU A 281 -16.41 12.43 1.06
N LEU A 282 -17.29 11.45 1.27
CA LEU A 282 -18.44 11.19 0.40
C LEU A 282 -19.50 12.31 0.47
N ASP A 283 -19.70 12.93 1.65
CA ASP A 283 -20.57 14.10 1.84
C ASP A 283 -20.03 15.33 1.09
N ALA A 284 -18.73 15.59 1.22
CA ALA A 284 -18.06 16.67 0.51
C ALA A 284 -18.12 16.45 -1.02
N MET A 285 -17.84 15.23 -1.47
CA MET A 285 -17.98 14.84 -2.88
C MET A 285 -19.40 15.10 -3.39
N ARG A 286 -20.44 14.59 -2.74
CA ARG A 286 -21.84 14.81 -3.15
C ARG A 286 -22.20 16.29 -3.27
N LYS A 287 -21.62 17.16 -2.43
CA LYS A 287 -21.92 18.60 -2.37
C LYS A 287 -21.18 19.46 -3.40
N SER A 288 -20.04 19.02 -3.93
CA SER A 288 -19.24 19.82 -4.87
C SER A 288 -18.85 19.11 -6.18
N PHE A 289 -19.28 17.86 -6.39
CA PHE A 289 -19.00 17.15 -7.64
C PHE A 289 -19.78 17.75 -8.81
N CYS A 290 -21.04 18.13 -8.61
CA CYS A 290 -21.82 19.01 -9.49
C CYS A 290 -21.88 20.40 -8.88
N ALA A 291 -21.80 21.47 -9.69
CA ALA A 291 -21.78 22.84 -9.18
C ALA A 291 -23.17 23.29 -8.68
N ASP A 292 -24.22 22.87 -9.39
CA ASP A 292 -25.59 23.39 -9.23
C ASP A 292 -26.51 22.47 -8.42
N LYS A 293 -26.01 21.32 -7.96
CA LYS A 293 -26.79 20.29 -7.27
C LYS A 293 -25.93 19.45 -6.31
N GLN A 294 -26.42 19.24 -5.08
CA GLN A 294 -25.96 18.14 -4.23
C GLN A 294 -26.50 16.81 -4.79
N LEU A 295 -25.60 15.87 -5.12
CA LEU A 295 -25.97 14.54 -5.60
C LEU A 295 -26.70 13.72 -4.54
N GLU A 296 -27.58 12.82 -4.97
CA GLU A 296 -28.15 11.79 -4.10
C GLU A 296 -27.32 10.51 -3.99
N HIS A 297 -27.59 9.71 -2.95
CA HIS A 297 -26.97 8.39 -2.79
C HIS A 297 -27.18 7.50 -4.02
N ALA A 298 -28.35 7.61 -4.68
CA ALA A 298 -28.68 6.86 -5.89
C ALA A 298 -28.05 7.44 -7.17
N GLU A 299 -27.39 8.59 -7.11
CA GLU A 299 -26.64 9.17 -8.25
C GLU A 299 -25.13 8.87 -8.16
N CYS A 300 -24.71 8.20 -7.08
CA CYS A 300 -23.32 7.85 -6.78
C CYS A 300 -23.13 6.33 -6.84
N ALA A 301 -22.06 5.87 -7.50
CA ALA A 301 -21.68 4.46 -7.56
C ALA A 301 -20.22 4.27 -7.10
N PHE A 302 -19.81 3.04 -6.79
CA PHE A 302 -18.45 2.68 -6.38
C PHE A 302 -17.77 1.79 -7.42
N SER A 303 -16.47 1.99 -7.67
CA SER A 303 -15.67 1.01 -8.40
C SER A 303 -15.50 -0.24 -7.55
N SER A 304 -15.39 -1.42 -8.20
CA SER A 304 -15.19 -2.77 -7.64
C SER A 304 -14.72 -2.81 -6.17
N PRO A 305 -15.64 -2.77 -5.18
CA PRO A 305 -15.26 -2.33 -3.85
C PRO A 305 -14.63 -3.45 -3.01
N THR A 306 -13.54 -3.11 -2.32
CA THR A 306 -12.90 -3.99 -1.32
C THR A 306 -13.83 -4.25 -0.13
N SER A 307 -13.46 -5.17 0.79
CA SER A 307 -14.19 -5.39 2.05
C SER A 307 -14.47 -4.09 2.82
N ALA A 308 -13.45 -3.22 2.91
CA ALA A 308 -13.59 -1.92 3.57
C ALA A 308 -14.46 -0.95 2.76
N GLY A 309 -14.38 -1.00 1.43
CA GLY A 309 -15.23 -0.23 0.52
C GLY A 309 -16.70 -0.61 0.63
N HIS A 310 -17.03 -1.91 0.59
CA HIS A 310 -18.40 -2.41 0.76
C HIS A 310 -18.96 -2.06 2.14
N ALA A 311 -18.19 -2.29 3.21
CA ALA A 311 -18.63 -1.93 4.56
C ALA A 311 -18.88 -0.42 4.73
N LEU A 312 -18.06 0.42 4.08
CA LEU A 312 -18.27 1.87 4.04
C LEU A 312 -19.51 2.26 3.21
N ALA A 313 -19.65 1.71 2.00
CA ALA A 313 -20.77 1.99 1.11
C ALA A 313 -22.11 1.64 1.78
N THR A 314 -22.22 0.42 2.32
CA THR A 314 -23.37 -0.03 3.14
C THR A 314 -23.65 0.91 4.31
N SER A 315 -22.64 1.23 5.11
CA SER A 315 -22.81 2.08 6.31
C SER A 315 -23.15 3.54 5.98
N TYR A 316 -22.96 3.96 4.72
CA TYR A 316 -23.21 5.33 4.27
C TYR A 316 -24.57 5.46 3.58
N THR A 317 -24.89 4.56 2.64
CA THR A 317 -26.20 4.51 1.97
C THR A 317 -27.32 4.00 2.89
N HIS A 318 -26.96 3.43 4.05
CA HIS A 318 -27.86 2.71 4.96
C HIS A 318 -28.57 1.52 4.26
N SER A 319 -27.94 0.95 3.22
CA SER A 319 -28.48 -0.11 2.38
C SER A 319 -27.43 -1.17 2.05
N MET A 320 -27.82 -2.44 2.16
CA MET A 320 -27.03 -3.57 1.63
C MET A 320 -26.89 -3.51 0.09
N SER A 321 -27.85 -2.88 -0.60
CA SER A 321 -27.88 -2.72 -2.05
C SER A 321 -27.58 -1.27 -2.42
N PHE A 322 -26.36 -1.06 -2.94
CA PHE A 322 -25.86 0.21 -3.45
C PHE A 322 -25.42 0.04 -4.91
N LEU A 323 -24.98 1.11 -5.57
CA LEU A 323 -24.56 1.08 -6.97
C LEU A 323 -23.05 0.83 -7.10
N ILE A 324 -22.66 -0.02 -8.05
CA ILE A 324 -21.29 -0.18 -8.53
C ILE A 324 -21.20 0.15 -10.03
N TYR A 325 -20.04 0.53 -10.52
CA TYR A 325 -19.81 0.78 -11.95
C TYR A 325 -18.52 0.13 -12.42
N MET A 326 -18.46 -0.15 -13.72
CA MET A 326 -17.35 -0.79 -14.41
C MET A 326 -16.68 0.21 -15.37
N SER A 327 -15.47 -0.08 -15.85
CA SER A 327 -14.71 0.84 -16.71
C SER A 327 -15.38 1.20 -18.05
N GLY A 328 -16.46 0.52 -18.44
CA GLY A 328 -17.27 0.84 -19.62
C GLY A 328 -18.46 1.79 -19.34
N ASP A 329 -18.75 2.11 -18.08
CA ASP A 329 -19.85 3.00 -17.67
C ASP A 329 -19.48 4.50 -17.67
N VAL A 330 -18.20 4.83 -17.96
CA VAL A 330 -17.59 6.16 -17.89
C VAL A 330 -17.97 7.02 -19.10
#